data_AF-A0A946ESS2-F1
#
_entry.id   AF-A0A946ESS2-F1
#
_cell.length_a   1.000
_cell.length_b   1.000
_cell.length_c   1.000
_cell.angle_alpha   90.00
_cell.angle_beta   90.00
_cell.angle_gamma   90.00
#
_symmetry.space_group_name_H-M   'P 1'
#
loop_
_entity.id
_entity.type
_entity.pdbx_description
1 polymer ?
#
loop_
_entity_poly.entity_id
_entity_poly.type
_entity_poly.pdbx_seq_one_letter_code
_entity_poly.pdbx_strand_id
1 'polypeptide(L)'
;CRKHDARAISDPAGAIEIAAHDPELLERYRFGLGATEFLICRKCGVYVSAYMPDGEEAYANVMVNVLDDREKFPEPNAVHLDGENEAGKRQRRRDNWTPARLRVG
;
A
#
# COMPACT_ATOMS: atom_id res chain seq x y z
N CYS A 1 1.39 2.10 -10.45
CA CYS A 1 2.41 2.91 -11.16
C CYS A 1 3.01 2.05 -12.27
N ARG A 2 2.79 2.41 -13.55
CA ARG A 2 3.31 1.62 -14.69
C ARG A 2 4.85 1.57 -14.73
N LYS A 3 5.53 2.67 -14.38
CA LYS A 3 7.00 2.75 -14.36
C LYS A 3 7.67 1.78 -13.37
N HIS A 4 6.96 1.36 -12.33
CA HIS A 4 7.47 0.43 -11.32
C HIS A 4 6.83 -0.95 -11.42
N ASP A 5 6.11 -1.23 -12.51
CA ASP A 5 5.36 -2.48 -12.70
C ASP A 5 4.51 -2.84 -11.47
N ALA A 6 3.85 -1.84 -10.89
CA ALA A 6 3.18 -2.03 -9.61
C ALA A 6 1.89 -2.84 -9.79
N ARG A 7 1.89 -4.06 -9.27
CA ARG A 7 0.75 -4.98 -9.17
C ARG A 7 0.18 -4.91 -7.75
N ALA A 8 -0.72 -3.98 -7.50
CA ALA A 8 -1.29 -3.79 -6.17
C ALA A 8 -2.57 -4.61 -6.01
N ILE A 9 -2.74 -5.24 -4.85
CA ILE A 9 -3.99 -5.92 -4.46
C ILE A 9 -4.50 -5.40 -3.12
N SER A 10 -5.83 -5.37 -3.00
CA SER A 10 -6.56 -5.13 -1.78
C SER A 10 -7.86 -5.92 -1.76
N ASP A 11 -8.35 -6.16 -0.56
CA ASP A 11 -9.60 -6.81 -0.20
C ASP A 11 -10.17 -6.10 1.05
N PRO A 12 -11.26 -5.34 0.94
CA PRO A 12 -11.88 -4.62 2.07
C PRO A 12 -12.36 -5.53 3.21
N ALA A 13 -12.64 -6.80 2.92
CA ALA A 13 -13.07 -7.78 3.91
C ALA A 13 -11.89 -8.55 4.54
N GLY A 14 -10.68 -8.35 4.02
CA GLY A 14 -9.47 -9.02 4.48
C GLY A 14 -8.76 -8.30 5.63
N ALA A 15 -7.53 -8.73 5.91
CA ALA A 15 -6.62 -8.06 6.83
C ALA A 15 -5.19 -8.11 6.31
N ILE A 16 -4.45 -7.01 6.47
CA ILE A 16 -3.02 -6.92 6.17
C ILE A 16 -2.24 -6.66 7.46
N GLU A 17 -1.17 -7.43 7.67
CA GLU A 17 -0.15 -7.13 8.67
C GLU A 17 1.19 -6.94 7.97
N ILE A 18 1.82 -5.80 8.21
CA ILE A 18 3.13 -5.45 7.67
C ILE A 18 4.09 -5.38 8.85
N ALA A 19 5.14 -6.20 8.83
CA ALA A 19 6.18 -6.21 9.85
C ALA A 19 7.51 -5.75 9.23
N ALA A 20 8.04 -4.65 9.75
CA ALA A 20 9.41 -4.21 9.50
C ALA A 20 10.25 -4.54 10.72
N HIS A 21 10.99 -5.65 10.64
CA HIS A 21 11.83 -6.13 11.74
C HIS A 21 13.02 -5.21 12.04
N ASP A 22 13.53 -4.53 11.01
CA ASP A 22 14.57 -3.52 11.17
C ASP A 22 13.98 -2.16 10.78
N PRO A 23 13.74 -1.26 11.76
CA PRO A 23 13.24 0.08 11.51
C PRO A 23 14.12 0.90 10.57
N GLU A 24 15.44 0.68 10.57
CA GLU A 24 16.37 1.42 9.70
C GLU A 24 16.18 1.04 8.23
N LEU A 25 15.70 -0.19 7.96
CA LEU A 25 15.44 -0.65 6.59
C LEU A 25 14.08 -0.22 6.04
N LEU A 26 13.21 0.38 6.86
CA LEU A 26 11.93 0.89 6.42
C LEU A 26 12.04 2.37 5.99
N GLU A 27 11.79 2.64 4.71
CA GLU A 27 11.52 3.98 4.21
C GLU A 27 10.00 4.20 4.13
N ARG A 28 9.54 5.35 4.65
CA ARG A 28 8.13 5.77 4.67
C ARG A 28 8.01 7.02 3.82
N TYR A 29 7.98 6.82 2.51
CA TYR A 29 7.94 7.92 1.57
C TYR A 29 6.52 8.50 1.46
N ARG A 30 6.36 9.82 1.52
CA ARG A 30 5.08 10.51 1.30
C ARG A 30 5.23 11.52 0.17
N PHE A 31 4.23 11.63 -0.70
CA PHE A 31 4.19 12.66 -1.74
C PHE A 31 2.76 13.12 -2.04
N GLY A 32 2.64 14.19 -2.82
CA GLY A 32 1.34 14.79 -3.16
C GLY A 32 0.63 15.28 -1.90
N LEU A 33 -0.62 14.85 -1.71
CA LEU A 33 -1.46 15.23 -0.56
C LEU A 33 -0.98 14.65 0.80
N GLY A 34 0.09 13.85 0.83
CA GLY A 34 0.69 13.35 2.08
C GLY A 34 -0.12 12.31 2.85
N ALA A 35 -1.37 12.05 2.45
CA ALA A 35 -2.27 11.07 3.07
C ALA A 35 -1.81 9.60 2.94
N THR A 36 -0.80 9.32 2.11
CA THR A 36 -0.33 7.94 1.86
C THR A 36 1.14 7.85 2.15
N GLU A 37 1.51 6.79 2.84
CA GLU A 37 2.89 6.35 3.02
C GLU A 37 3.15 5.21 2.05
N PHE A 38 4.23 5.34 1.28
CA PHE A 38 4.73 4.29 0.41
C PHE A 38 5.86 3.62 1.18
N LEU A 39 5.61 2.39 1.62
CA LEU A 39 6.54 1.59 2.42
C LEU A 39 7.55 0.94 1.48
N ILE A 40 8.82 1.29 1.62
CA ILE A 40 9.91 0.87 0.74
C ILE A 40 11.03 0.25 1.57
N CYS A 41 11.59 -0.87 1.13
CA CYS A 41 12.79 -1.43 1.74
C CYS A 41 14.03 -0.64 1.30
N ARG A 42 14.76 -0.01 2.23
CA ARG A 42 15.99 0.74 1.93
C ARG A 42 17.10 -0.13 1.36
N LYS A 43 17.14 -1.42 1.71
CA LYS A 43 18.20 -2.34 1.29
C LYS A 43 18.10 -2.72 -0.18
N CYS A 44 16.89 -3.01 -0.68
CA CYS A 44 16.69 -3.49 -2.06
C CYS A 44 15.84 -2.56 -2.93
N GLY A 45 15.28 -1.48 -2.38
CA GLY A 45 14.45 -0.53 -3.11
C GLY A 45 13.03 -1.02 -3.43
N VAL A 46 12.64 -2.21 -2.95
CA VAL A 46 11.32 -2.78 -3.22
C VAL A 46 10.24 -1.96 -2.51
N TYR A 47 9.26 -1.50 -3.30
CA TYR A 47 8.03 -0.88 -2.81
C TYR A 47 7.05 -1.98 -2.37
N VAL A 48 6.76 -2.04 -1.09
CA VAL A 48 6.01 -3.13 -0.45
C VAL A 48 4.51 -2.85 -0.45
N SER A 49 4.12 -1.65 -0.04
CA SER A 49 2.72 -1.33 0.22
C SER A 49 2.49 0.18 0.24
N ALA A 50 1.35 0.62 -0.29
CA ALA A 50 0.80 1.92 0.10
C ALA A 50 -0.03 1.73 1.36
N TYR A 51 0.33 2.48 2.40
CA TYR A 51 -0.26 2.47 3.72
C TYR A 51 -0.88 3.84 4.01
N MET A 52 -2.15 3.89 4.40
CA MET A 52 -2.86 5.10 4.74
C MET A 52 -3.29 5.02 6.22
N PRO A 53 -2.58 5.69 7.13
CA PRO A 53 -3.08 5.94 8.47
C PRO A 53 -4.37 6.77 8.42
N ASP A 54 -5.37 6.39 9.21
CA ASP A 54 -6.66 7.08 9.28
C ASP A 54 -7.23 7.00 10.72
N GLY A 55 -6.74 7.89 11.59
CA GLY A 55 -7.06 7.85 13.01
C GLY A 55 -6.39 6.66 13.72
N GLU A 56 -7.19 5.86 14.44
CA GLU A 56 -6.75 4.62 15.08
C GLU A 56 -6.69 3.42 14.12
N GLU A 57 -7.25 3.58 12.92
CA GLU A 57 -7.24 2.58 11.87
C GLU A 57 -6.19 2.89 10.81
N ALA A 58 -5.93 1.91 9.96
CA ALA A 58 -5.20 2.12 8.73
C ALA A 58 -5.71 1.19 7.64
N TYR A 59 -5.49 1.62 6.41
CA TYR A 59 -5.88 0.88 5.23
C TYR A 59 -4.69 0.77 4.30
N ALA A 60 -4.52 -0.38 3.67
CA ALA A 60 -3.40 -0.62 2.78
C ALA A 60 -3.78 -1.49 1.57
N ASN A 61 -2.95 -1.37 0.53
CA ASN A 61 -2.78 -2.43 -0.44
C ASN A 61 -1.44 -3.13 -0.21
N VAL A 62 -1.20 -4.24 -0.89
CA VAL A 62 0.12 -4.88 -0.94
C VAL A 62 0.53 -5.08 -2.39
N MET A 63 1.82 -4.93 -2.68
CA MET A 63 2.33 -5.30 -4.00
C MET A 63 2.40 -6.82 -4.09
N VAL A 64 1.70 -7.40 -5.06
CA VAL A 64 1.72 -8.85 -5.38
C VAL A 64 3.15 -9.36 -5.52
N ASN A 65 4.04 -8.54 -6.08
CA ASN A 65 5.44 -8.90 -6.29
C ASN A 65 6.24 -9.16 -5.01
N VAL A 66 5.74 -8.80 -3.82
CA VAL A 66 6.39 -9.13 -2.54
C VAL A 66 5.89 -10.42 -1.91
N LEU A 67 4.85 -11.04 -2.46
CA LEU A 67 4.26 -12.27 -1.96
C LEU A 67 4.99 -13.49 -2.53
N ASP A 68 5.12 -14.56 -1.73
CA ASP A 68 5.73 -15.81 -2.20
C ASP A 68 4.89 -16.46 -3.30
N ASP A 69 3.57 -16.47 -3.11
CA ASP A 69 2.56 -17.03 -4.01
C ASP A 69 2.14 -16.06 -5.14
N ARG A 70 3.01 -15.13 -5.55
CA ARG A 70 2.69 -14.06 -6.51
C ARG A 70 2.11 -14.54 -7.84
N GLU A 71 2.42 -15.77 -8.25
CA GLU A 71 1.95 -16.40 -9.49
C GLU A 71 0.46 -16.76 -9.45
N LYS A 72 -0.15 -16.85 -8.27
CA LYS A 72 -1.58 -17.15 -8.11
C LYS A 72 -2.48 -15.94 -8.38
N PHE A 73 -1.89 -14.74 -8.51
CA PHE A 73 -2.63 -13.50 -8.69
C PHE A 73 -2.71 -13.12 -10.18
N PRO A 74 -3.86 -12.62 -10.64
CA PRO A 74 -4.03 -12.24 -12.04
C PRO A 74 -3.17 -11.04 -12.43
N GLU A 75 -3.13 -10.75 -13.73
CA GLU A 75 -2.55 -9.51 -14.25
C GLU A 75 -3.30 -8.27 -13.75
N PRO A 76 -2.61 -7.16 -13.48
CA PRO A 76 -3.24 -5.96 -12.95
C PRO A 76 -4.10 -5.28 -14.03
N ASN A 77 -5.29 -4.84 -13.64
CA ASN A 77 -6.09 -3.94 -14.46
C ASN A 77 -5.68 -2.49 -14.23
N ALA A 78 -5.61 -1.69 -15.30
CA ALA A 78 -5.34 -0.27 -15.20
C ALA A 78 -6.52 0.45 -14.53
N VAL A 79 -6.23 1.27 -13.51
CA VAL A 79 -7.24 2.10 -12.83
C VAL A 79 -6.93 3.56 -13.14
N HIS A 80 -7.93 4.27 -13.68
CA HIS A 80 -7.88 5.71 -13.95
C HIS A 80 -8.56 6.45 -12.79
N LEU A 81 -7.85 7.39 -12.16
CA LEU A 81 -8.26 8.02 -10.90
C LEU A 81 -8.02 9.54 -10.97
N ASP A 82 -8.52 10.16 -12.04
CA ASP A 82 -8.34 11.58 -12.29
C ASP A 82 -9.44 12.40 -11.58
N GLY A 83 -9.08 13.58 -11.05
CA GLY A 83 -10.04 14.56 -10.52
C GLY A 83 -10.50 14.37 -9.06
N GLU A 84 -9.96 13.41 -8.31
CA GLU A 84 -10.29 13.25 -6.88
C GLU A 84 -9.56 14.27 -5.98
N ASN A 85 -10.26 14.82 -4.99
CA ASN A 85 -9.67 15.61 -3.90
C ASN A 85 -9.19 14.69 -2.76
N GLU A 86 -8.54 15.25 -1.72
CA GLU A 86 -8.01 14.44 -0.62
C GLU A 86 -9.10 13.64 0.12
N ALA A 87 -10.21 14.28 0.44
CA ALA A 87 -11.30 13.65 1.19
C ALA A 87 -11.90 12.47 0.41
N GLY A 88 -12.18 12.67 -0.88
CA GLY A 88 -12.69 11.61 -1.76
C GLY A 88 -11.69 10.46 -1.92
N LYS A 89 -10.40 10.78 -2.05
CA LYS A 89 -9.33 9.78 -2.10
C LYS A 89 -9.24 8.93 -0.84
N ARG A 90 -9.36 9.56 0.35
CA ARG A 90 -9.38 8.85 1.63
C ARG A 90 -10.61 7.96 1.74
N GLN A 91 -11.80 8.48 1.42
CA GLN A 91 -13.03 7.69 1.49
C GLN A 91 -12.97 6.46 0.59
N ARG A 92 -12.59 6.65 -0.69
CA ARG A 92 -12.43 5.53 -1.63
C ARG A 92 -11.47 4.46 -1.11
N ARG A 93 -10.42 4.85 -0.40
CA ARG A 93 -9.48 3.88 0.17
C ARG A 93 -10.04 3.17 1.39
N ARG A 94 -10.78 3.85 2.27
CA ARG A 94 -11.54 3.17 3.32
C ARG A 94 -12.46 2.10 2.73
N ASP A 95 -13.13 2.42 1.63
CA ASP A 95 -14.11 1.51 1.01
C ASP A 95 -13.46 0.35 0.24
N ASN A 96 -12.24 0.53 -0.31
CA ASN A 96 -11.65 -0.40 -1.28
C ASN A 96 -10.30 -1.02 -0.85
N TRP A 97 -9.62 -0.48 0.15
CA TRP A 97 -8.36 -1.02 0.66
C TRP A 97 -8.58 -1.93 1.85
N THR A 98 -7.62 -2.81 2.10
CA THR A 98 -7.68 -3.75 3.20
C THR A 98 -7.36 -3.06 4.52
N PRO A 99 -8.15 -3.28 5.59
CA PRO A 99 -7.76 -2.93 6.94
C PRO A 99 -6.36 -3.45 7.28
N ALA A 100 -5.51 -2.60 7.83
CA ALA A 100 -4.08 -2.88 7.94
C ALA A 100 -3.47 -2.49 9.28
N ARG A 101 -2.40 -3.20 9.65
CA ARG A 101 -1.53 -2.86 10.77
C ARG A 101 -0.06 -2.85 10.32
N LEU A 102 0.68 -1.85 10.77
CA LEU A 102 2.13 -1.77 10.58
C LEU A 102 2.85 -1.92 11.93
N ARG A 103 3.71 -2.94 12.05
CA ARG A 103 4.63 -3.12 13.17
C ARG A 103 6.05 -2.80 12.74
N VAL A 104 6.77 -2.05 13.57
CA VAL A 104 8.14 -1.64 13.33
C VAL A 104 8.96 -1.91 14.58
N GLY A 105 9.98 -2.76 14.48
CA GLY A 105 10.77 -3.28 15.61
C GLY A 105 10.43 -4.72 15.99
#